data_AF-A0A6B3ELJ8-F1
#
_entry.id   AF-A0A6B3ELJ8-F1
#
_cell.length_a   1.000
_cell.length_b   1.000
_cell.length_c   1.000
_cell.angle_alpha   90.00
_cell.angle_beta   90.00
_cell.angle_gamma   90.00
#
_symmetry.space_group_name_H-M   'P 1'
#
loop_
_entity.id
_entity.type
_entity.pdbx_description
1 polymer ?
#
loop_
_entity_poly.entity_id
_entity_poly.type
_entity_poly.pdbx_seq_one_letter_code
_entity_poly.pdbx_strand_id
1 'polypeptide(L)'
;PEGLSVSGSYFDRTPYVEEGEDGEAVYVEHHRTVGDRVRDVVRAGLRLVDLVEPEWPEWNTQEWGGWSPLRGHLIPGTAIFVCAKDA
;
A
#
# COMPACT_ATOMS: atom_id res chain seq x y z
N PRO A 1 -21.46 9.80 16.97
CA PRO A 1 -20.15 9.22 17.33
C PRO A 1 -19.10 9.64 16.30
N GLU A 2 -18.04 10.32 16.72
CA GLU A 2 -16.95 10.72 15.81
C GLU A 2 -16.00 9.51 15.63
N GLY A 3 -16.25 8.72 14.60
CA GLY A 3 -15.41 7.59 14.20
C GLY A 3 -14.21 8.04 13.35
N LEU A 4 -13.65 7.11 12.56
CA LEU A 4 -12.60 7.43 11.59
C LEU A 4 -13.14 8.33 10.47
N SER A 5 -12.44 9.43 10.20
CA SER A 5 -12.71 10.32 9.07
C SER A 5 -11.83 9.95 7.89
N VAL A 6 -12.44 9.78 6.72
CA VAL A 6 -11.74 9.50 5.46
C VAL A 6 -11.48 10.83 4.74
N SER A 7 -10.21 11.14 4.48
CA SER A 7 -9.79 12.39 3.81
C SER A 7 -9.65 12.27 2.29
N GLY A 8 -9.72 11.04 1.74
CA GLY A 8 -9.58 10.79 0.31
C GLY A 8 -10.18 9.46 -0.11
N SER A 9 -10.50 9.33 -1.40
CA SER A 9 -11.07 8.09 -1.93
C SER A 9 -9.99 7.02 -2.10
N TYR A 10 -10.25 5.81 -1.58
CA TYR A 10 -9.44 4.63 -1.88
C TYR A 10 -9.40 4.29 -3.39
N PHE A 11 -10.36 4.80 -4.17
CA PHE A 11 -10.42 4.56 -5.61
C PHE A 11 -9.74 5.65 -6.43
N ASP A 12 -9.22 6.69 -5.80
CA ASP A 12 -8.41 7.69 -6.49
C ASP A 12 -7.12 7.05 -7.00
N ARG A 13 -6.80 7.31 -8.26
CA ARG A 13 -5.60 6.78 -8.95
C ARG A 13 -4.62 7.88 -9.35
N THR A 14 -4.86 9.10 -8.89
CA THR A 14 -3.93 10.22 -9.04
C THR A 14 -2.60 9.82 -8.41
N PRO A 15 -1.51 9.77 -9.19
CA PRO A 15 -0.21 9.40 -8.63
C PRO A 15 0.29 10.48 -7.69
N TYR A 16 1.00 10.07 -6.64
CA TYR A 16 1.87 10.97 -5.90
C TYR A 16 3.17 11.13 -6.69
N VAL A 17 3.59 12.37 -6.93
CA VAL A 17 4.81 12.69 -7.67
C VAL A 17 5.63 13.66 -6.83
N GLU A 18 6.89 13.31 -6.59
CA GLU A 18 7.90 14.26 -6.13
C GLU A 18 8.67 14.75 -7.36
N GLU A 19 8.82 16.06 -7.48
CA GLU A 19 9.53 16.73 -8.58
C GLU A 19 10.90 17.26 -8.09
N GLY A 20 11.89 17.17 -8.96
CA GLY A 20 13.22 17.76 -8.77
C GLY A 20 13.21 19.29 -8.98
N GLU A 21 14.36 19.91 -8.80
CA GLU A 21 14.52 21.38 -8.94
C GLU A 21 14.23 21.89 -10.36
N ASP A 22 14.35 21.03 -11.36
CA ASP A 22 14.08 21.29 -12.79
C ASP A 22 12.65 20.89 -13.22
N GLY A 23 11.82 20.41 -12.29
CA GLY A 23 10.44 19.98 -12.54
C GLY A 23 10.32 18.56 -13.08
N GLU A 24 11.41 17.80 -13.17
CA GLU A 24 11.36 16.39 -13.58
C GLU A 24 10.91 15.50 -12.42
N ALA A 25 10.09 14.49 -12.71
CA ALA A 25 9.63 13.54 -11.70
C ALA A 25 10.79 12.69 -11.18
N VAL A 26 11.09 12.79 -9.87
CA VAL A 26 12.17 12.03 -9.21
C VAL A 26 11.64 10.80 -8.46
N TYR A 27 10.40 10.86 -7.99
CA TYR A 27 9.73 9.74 -7.34
C TYR A 27 8.25 9.75 -7.70
N VAL A 28 7.70 8.57 -7.99
CA VAL A 28 6.29 8.42 -8.31
C VAL A 28 5.73 7.21 -7.57
N GLU A 29 4.68 7.43 -6.79
CA GLU A 29 3.90 6.37 -6.17
C GLU A 29 2.55 6.23 -6.87
N HIS A 30 2.29 5.04 -7.40
CA HIS A 30 1.02 4.71 -8.04
C HIS A 30 0.14 3.87 -7.12
N HIS A 31 -0.98 4.47 -6.69
CA HIS A 31 -2.00 3.73 -5.98
C HIS A 31 -2.57 2.59 -6.85
N ARG A 32 -2.73 1.43 -6.24
CA ARG A 32 -3.44 0.27 -6.79
C ARG A 32 -4.30 -0.31 -5.69
N THR A 33 -5.56 -0.63 -6.02
CA THR A 33 -6.42 -1.33 -5.06
C THR A 33 -5.93 -2.76 -4.81
N VAL A 34 -6.36 -3.40 -3.73
CA VAL A 34 -6.10 -4.82 -3.48
C VAL A 34 -6.63 -5.65 -4.64
N GLY A 35 -7.83 -5.35 -5.13
CA GLY A 35 -8.40 -6.01 -6.30
C GLY A 35 -7.56 -5.82 -7.57
N ASP A 36 -6.90 -4.67 -7.74
CA ASP A 36 -5.95 -4.47 -8.83
C ASP A 36 -4.71 -5.35 -8.69
N ARG A 37 -4.15 -5.47 -7.47
CA ARG A 37 -2.99 -6.33 -7.20
C ARG A 37 -3.30 -7.81 -7.36
N VAL A 38 -4.47 -8.26 -6.90
CA VAL A 38 -4.97 -9.63 -7.12
C VAL A 38 -5.09 -9.93 -8.62
N ARG A 39 -5.64 -8.98 -9.41
CA ARG A 39 -5.73 -9.14 -10.87
C ARG A 39 -4.36 -9.18 -11.54
N ASP A 40 -3.38 -8.42 -11.07
CA ASP A 40 -2.02 -8.47 -11.59
C ASP A 40 -1.39 -9.85 -11.34
N VAL A 41 -1.54 -10.42 -10.14
CA VAL A 41 -1.07 -11.77 -9.79
C VAL A 41 -1.67 -12.82 -10.73
N VAL A 42 -2.99 -12.82 -10.90
CA VAL A 42 -3.69 -13.78 -11.76
C VAL A 42 -3.26 -13.64 -13.22
N ARG A 43 -3.16 -12.40 -13.72
CA ARG A 43 -2.73 -12.13 -15.11
C ARG A 43 -1.27 -12.53 -15.36
N ALA A 44 -0.43 -12.52 -14.33
CA ALA A 44 0.93 -13.03 -14.39
C ALA A 44 1.00 -14.57 -14.45
N GLY A 45 -0.13 -15.27 -14.43
CA GLY A 45 -0.18 -16.74 -14.41
C GLY A 45 0.20 -17.33 -13.04
N LEU A 46 0.10 -16.54 -11.98
CA LEU A 46 0.36 -16.98 -10.61
C LEU A 46 -0.97 -17.21 -9.89
N ARG A 47 -0.97 -18.18 -8.98
CA ARG A 47 -2.08 -18.43 -8.07
C ARG A 47 -1.81 -17.71 -6.75
N LEU A 48 -2.71 -16.82 -6.35
CA LEU A 48 -2.68 -16.22 -5.01
C LEU A 48 -3.00 -17.30 -3.98
N VAL A 49 -2.10 -17.50 -3.02
CA VAL A 49 -2.22 -18.47 -1.93
C VAL A 49 -2.70 -17.77 -0.67
N ASP A 50 -2.13 -16.61 -0.36
CA ASP A 50 -2.44 -15.86 0.85
C ASP A 50 -2.16 -14.35 0.66
N LEU A 51 -2.78 -13.54 1.52
CA LEU A 51 -2.51 -12.10 1.66
C LEU A 51 -2.22 -11.82 3.14
N VAL A 52 -0.96 -11.51 3.43
CA VAL A 52 -0.51 -11.19 4.79
C VAL A 52 -0.39 -9.68 4.95
N GLU A 53 -1.10 -9.15 5.94
CA GLU A 53 -1.09 -7.74 6.31
C GLU A 53 -0.55 -7.63 7.75
N PRO A 54 0.77 -7.47 7.93
CA PRO A 54 1.35 -7.43 9.27
C PRO A 54 0.90 -6.17 10.03
N GLU A 55 0.62 -6.35 11.31
CA GLU A 55 0.47 -5.23 12.25
C GLU A 55 1.78 -4.46 12.38
N TRP A 56 1.68 -3.20 12.83
CA TRP A 56 2.86 -2.40 13.11
C TRP A 56 3.69 -3.04 14.22
N PRO A 57 5.01 -3.26 14.02
CA PRO A 57 5.82 -3.90 15.04
C PRO A 57 5.92 -3.03 16.30
N GLU A 58 5.63 -3.61 17.48
CA GLU A 58 5.68 -2.90 18.77
C GLU A 58 7.02 -2.21 19.06
N TRP A 59 8.11 -2.80 18.56
CA TRP A 59 9.46 -2.27 18.74
C TRP A 59 9.79 -1.08 17.82
N ASN A 60 9.00 -0.84 16.78
CA ASN A 60 9.27 0.22 15.82
C ASN A 60 8.56 1.51 16.23
N THR A 61 9.32 2.51 16.68
CA THR A 61 8.78 3.82 17.09
C THR A 61 9.06 4.92 16.04
N GLN A 62 9.55 4.57 14.86
CA GLN A 62 9.93 5.57 13.84
C GLN A 62 8.71 6.15 13.14
N GLU A 63 8.81 7.44 12.79
CA GLU A 63 7.81 8.15 12.00
C GLU A 63 8.45 8.73 10.74
N TRP A 64 7.85 8.44 9.58
CA TRP A 64 8.30 8.94 8.28
C TRP A 64 7.10 9.15 7.34
N GLY A 65 6.76 10.41 7.10
CA GLY A 65 5.59 10.77 6.29
C GLY A 65 4.31 10.13 6.83
N GLY A 66 3.65 9.32 6.00
CA GLY A 66 2.44 8.58 6.39
C GLY A 66 2.68 7.34 7.26
N TRP A 67 3.93 6.96 7.55
CA TRP A 67 4.28 5.74 8.28
C TRP A 67 4.60 6.08 9.73
N SER A 68 3.76 5.63 10.67
CA SER A 68 3.96 5.83 12.10
C SER A 68 3.26 4.74 12.92
N PRO A 69 3.64 4.54 14.19
CA PRO A 69 2.91 3.67 15.10
C PRO A 69 1.42 4.04 15.15
N LEU A 70 1.08 5.34 15.23
CA LEU A 70 -0.31 5.78 15.34
C LEU A 70 -1.20 5.26 14.20
N ARG A 71 -0.75 5.39 12.94
CA ARG A 71 -1.49 4.86 11.78
C ARG A 71 -1.40 3.33 11.71
N GLY A 72 -0.21 2.79 11.91
CA GLY A 72 0.09 1.36 11.70
C GLY A 72 -0.65 0.41 12.65
N HIS A 73 -1.08 0.88 13.82
CA HIS A 73 -1.95 0.11 14.72
C HIS A 73 -3.43 0.11 14.29
N LEU A 74 -3.83 0.97 13.35
CA LEU A 74 -5.22 1.12 12.93
C LEU A 74 -5.50 0.52 11.56
N ILE A 75 -4.55 0.64 10.63
CA ILE A 75 -4.67 0.16 9.27
C ILE A 75 -3.34 -0.41 8.76
N PRO A 76 -3.38 -1.45 7.90
CA PRO A 76 -2.16 -2.04 7.40
C PRO A 76 -1.34 -1.04 6.58
N GLY A 77 -0.04 -1.00 6.85
CA GLY A 77 0.94 -0.31 6.02
C GLY A 77 1.36 -1.15 4.82
N THR A 78 1.40 -2.47 4.97
CA THR A 78 2.00 -3.38 4.00
C THR A 78 1.05 -4.51 3.66
N ALA A 79 1.01 -4.86 2.38
CA ALA A 79 0.31 -6.04 1.86
C ALA A 79 1.33 -6.99 1.22
N ILE A 80 1.42 -8.22 1.72
CA ILE A 80 2.32 -9.27 1.21
C ILE A 80 1.47 -10.32 0.50
N PHE A 81 1.64 -10.41 -0.83
CA PHE A 81 0.92 -11.38 -1.67
C PHE A 81 1.73 -12.67 -1.80
N VAL A 82 1.30 -13.74 -1.14
CA VAL A 82 1.95 -15.05 -1.22
C VAL A 82 1.41 -15.76 -2.46
N CYS A 83 2.29 -16.05 -3.41
CA CYS A 83 1.89 -16.59 -4.72
C CYS A 83 2.63 -17.89 -5.02
N ALA A 84 1.94 -18.82 -5.68
CA ALA A 84 2.53 -20.03 -6.24
C ALA A 84 2.51 -19.97 -7.77
N LYS A 85 3.56 -20.51 -8.37
CA LYS A 85 3.59 -20.84 -9.80
C LYS A 85 3.31 -22.33 -9.93
N ASP A 86 2.17 -22.66 -10.55
CA ASP A 86 1.83 -24.05 -10.83
C ASP A 86 2.76 -24.58 -11.96
N ALA A 87 3.05 -25.88 -11.93
CA ALA A 87 4.00 -26.53 -12.83
C ALA A 87 3.44 -26.75 -14.24
#